data_AF-A0A8K0VJ82-F1
#
_entry.id   AF-A0A8K0VJ82-F1
#
_cell.length_a   1.000
_cell.length_b   1.000
_cell.length_c   1.000
_cell.angle_alpha   90.00
_cell.angle_beta   90.00
_cell.angle_gamma   90.00
#
_symmetry.space_group_name_H-M   'P 1'
#
loop_
_entity.id
_entity.type
_entity.pdbx_description
1 polymer ?
#
loop_
_entity_poly.entity_id
_entity_poly.type
_entity_poly.pdbx_seq_one_letter_code
_entity_poly.pdbx_strand_id
1 'polypeptide(L)'
;MLRHILVGYLFAGLSNQAPLSRFNHSAPLKFKSDGTFQLSIFEDLHFGENAWDAWGPQQDINSVQVLNKVLDFDRPDLVVLNGDLITGENTFLENSTDYLDMIVGPIVDRGLTWASTYGNHDYQVNVTGKAILERERQWPNARTTQMVFGREAGVSNYYLPVYPSNCTEIAKCAPELLLWFFDSRGGFYFQEWNDDGSEVGQPNWVDSSVVDWFRQTNQALVTQYGKAIPSLAFVHIPTYASLMLQTKSGIDGNRQPGINDDYPLAPQAQGWCPDGRNDGSCSYGGQDTAFMQAITETAGLMALFSGHDHGDTWCYKWDSLVPGMTVKGNGINMCFGQHSGYGGYGNWIRGARQVLVSESKLKDFAVDTWIRLESGNTVGSVSLNSTYNQDHYPKTPNDKTSCPTCKLIHALFEPFTVSLPIR
;
A
#
# COMPACT_ATOMS: atom_id res chain seq x y z
N MET A 1 63.25 -37.09 13.16
CA MET A 1 62.15 -36.55 12.32
C MET A 1 61.27 -35.68 13.20
N LEU A 2 61.29 -34.37 12.95
CA LEU A 2 60.47 -33.36 13.62
C LEU A 2 58.99 -33.72 13.51
N ARG A 3 58.28 -33.80 14.64
CA ARG A 3 56.81 -33.69 14.67
C ARG A 3 56.48 -32.26 15.10
N HIS A 4 55.89 -31.51 14.17
CA HIS A 4 55.32 -30.20 14.40
C HIS A 4 53.81 -30.32 14.66
N ILE A 5 53.38 -29.63 15.72
CA ILE A 5 52.22 -28.72 15.83
C ILE A 5 50.82 -29.34 15.59
N LEU A 6 49.98 -29.32 16.64
CA LEU A 6 48.85 -28.37 16.72
C LEU A 6 48.26 -28.37 18.14
N VAL A 7 48.41 -27.25 18.83
CA VAL A 7 47.68 -26.90 20.06
C VAL A 7 46.36 -26.27 19.61
N GLY A 8 45.24 -26.93 19.90
CA GLY A 8 43.90 -26.38 19.68
C GLY A 8 43.57 -25.35 20.75
N TYR A 9 43.37 -24.10 20.32
CA TYR A 9 42.75 -23.07 21.14
C TYR A 9 41.22 -23.21 21.05
N LEU A 10 40.61 -23.67 22.14
CA LEU A 10 39.17 -23.54 22.38
C LEU A 10 38.89 -22.10 22.85
N PHE A 11 38.44 -21.23 21.93
CA PHE A 11 37.76 -20.00 22.31
C PHE A 11 36.28 -20.32 22.54
N ALA A 12 35.92 -20.57 23.80
CA ALA A 12 34.53 -20.46 24.25
C ALA A 12 34.17 -18.97 24.30
N GLY A 13 33.66 -18.44 23.19
CA GLY A 13 33.01 -17.14 23.17
C GLY A 13 31.67 -17.25 23.90
N LEU A 14 31.64 -16.79 25.15
CA LEU A 14 30.41 -16.49 25.87
C LEU A 14 29.69 -15.38 25.09
N SER A 15 28.71 -15.75 24.28
CA SER A 15 27.75 -14.80 23.73
C SER A 15 26.93 -14.24 24.90
N ASN A 16 27.24 -13.01 25.29
CA ASN A 16 26.32 -12.19 26.06
C ASN A 16 25.11 -11.90 25.16
N GLN A 17 24.17 -12.84 25.09
CA GLN A 17 22.80 -12.50 24.71
C GLN A 17 22.27 -11.61 25.83
N ALA A 18 22.36 -10.30 25.61
CA ALA A 18 21.56 -9.36 26.37
C ALA A 18 20.09 -9.77 26.21
N PRO A 19 19.31 -9.79 27.29
CA PRO A 19 17.90 -10.14 27.21
C PRO A 19 17.20 -9.13 26.30
N LEU A 20 16.43 -9.62 25.32
CA LEU A 20 15.51 -8.84 24.50
C LEU A 20 14.49 -8.13 25.41
N SER A 21 14.87 -6.93 25.85
CA SER A 21 14.07 -6.06 26.68
C SER A 21 13.27 -5.12 25.76
N ARG A 22 11.95 -5.37 25.68
CA ARG A 22 10.88 -4.36 25.49
C ARG A 22 11.12 -3.30 24.40
N PHE A 23 10.93 -3.66 23.12
CA PHE A 23 10.67 -2.67 22.07
C PHE A 23 9.20 -2.69 21.70
N ASN A 24 8.34 -1.94 22.40
CA ASN A 24 6.99 -1.73 21.87
C ASN A 24 6.31 -0.45 22.35
N HIS A 25 7.00 0.69 22.29
CA HIS A 25 6.32 1.98 22.21
C HIS A 25 7.07 2.86 21.22
N SER A 26 6.74 2.69 19.94
CA SER A 26 7.09 3.65 18.90
C SER A 26 6.62 5.03 19.38
N ALA A 27 7.52 6.03 19.37
CA ALA A 27 7.16 7.38 19.78
C ALA A 27 5.92 7.86 19.00
N PRO A 28 5.03 8.67 19.59
CA PRO A 28 3.88 9.22 18.86
C PRO A 28 4.32 9.91 17.56
N LEU A 29 3.57 9.72 16.47
CA LEU A 29 3.82 10.45 15.23
C LEU A 29 3.52 11.94 15.45
N LYS A 30 4.43 12.81 15.02
CA LYS A 30 4.30 14.26 15.19
C LYS A 30 4.80 14.97 13.96
N PHE A 31 4.22 16.12 13.67
CA PHE A 31 4.84 17.10 12.78
C PHE A 31 6.23 17.46 13.33
N LYS A 32 7.19 17.67 12.43
CA LYS A 32 8.50 18.22 12.78
C LYS A 32 8.36 19.67 13.25
N SER A 33 9.41 20.21 13.84
CA SER A 33 9.43 21.59 14.35
C SER A 33 9.19 22.66 13.27
N ASP A 34 9.36 22.32 11.99
CA ASP A 34 9.05 23.18 10.85
C ASP A 34 7.58 23.08 10.38
N GLY A 35 6.77 22.28 11.08
CA GLY A 35 5.36 22.05 10.77
C GLY A 35 5.13 21.08 9.61
N THR A 36 6.13 20.28 9.21
CA THR A 36 5.99 19.30 8.12
C THR A 36 5.96 17.85 8.62
N PHE A 37 5.29 16.99 7.84
CA PHE A 37 5.24 15.55 8.03
C PHE A 37 5.25 14.87 6.66
N GLN A 38 6.27 14.07 6.38
CA GLN A 38 6.46 13.40 5.10
C GLN A 38 6.16 11.90 5.19
N LEU A 39 5.45 11.39 4.20
CA LEU A 39 5.24 9.97 3.98
C LEU A 39 5.93 9.51 2.70
N SER A 40 6.50 8.30 2.72
CA SER A 40 6.91 7.57 1.52
C SER A 40 6.06 6.32 1.39
N ILE A 41 5.30 6.21 0.31
CA ILE A 41 4.37 5.13 0.02
C ILE A 41 5.02 4.20 -1.00
N PHE A 42 5.36 2.99 -0.56
CA PHE A 42 5.77 1.88 -1.42
C PHE A 42 4.63 0.89 -1.52
N GLU A 43 4.47 0.28 -2.68
CA GLU A 43 3.39 -0.65 -3.00
C GLU A 43 3.83 -1.58 -4.12
N ASP A 44 3.13 -2.72 -4.22
CA ASP A 44 3.39 -3.69 -5.28
C ASP A 44 4.87 -4.14 -5.26
N LEU A 45 5.37 -4.49 -4.07
CA LEU A 45 6.77 -4.91 -3.92
C LEU A 45 7.00 -6.32 -4.45
N HIS A 46 5.97 -7.19 -4.32
CA HIS A 46 5.92 -8.54 -4.89
C HIS A 46 7.15 -9.40 -4.57
N PHE A 47 7.59 -9.40 -3.32
CA PHE A 47 8.73 -10.24 -2.92
C PHE A 47 8.37 -11.72 -2.98
N GLY A 48 9.34 -12.55 -3.34
CA GLY A 48 9.20 -14.01 -3.36
C GLY A 48 8.44 -14.55 -4.58
N GLU A 49 8.28 -13.74 -5.62
CA GLU A 49 7.83 -14.23 -6.92
C GLU A 49 8.84 -15.22 -7.51
N ASN A 50 8.35 -16.34 -8.06
CA ASN A 50 9.18 -17.40 -8.65
C ASN A 50 10.34 -17.85 -7.73
N ALA A 51 10.05 -18.11 -6.44
CA ALA A 51 11.04 -18.37 -5.39
C ALA A 51 11.95 -19.58 -5.63
N TRP A 52 11.56 -20.50 -6.51
CA TRP A 52 12.32 -21.70 -6.86
C TRP A 52 13.36 -21.50 -7.97
N ASP A 53 13.35 -20.36 -8.68
CA ASP A 53 14.29 -20.03 -9.73
C ASP A 53 15.21 -18.89 -9.31
N ALA A 54 16.44 -18.83 -9.85
CA ALA A 54 17.39 -17.76 -9.53
C ALA A 54 16.90 -16.35 -9.96
N TRP A 55 15.96 -16.27 -10.89
CA TRP A 55 15.37 -15.01 -11.33
C TRP A 55 14.61 -14.28 -10.22
N GLY A 56 13.84 -15.00 -9.39
CA GLY A 56 13.00 -14.44 -8.33
C GLY A 56 13.80 -13.70 -7.25
N PRO A 57 14.74 -14.37 -6.55
CA PRO A 57 15.63 -13.74 -5.57
C PRO A 57 16.43 -12.56 -6.15
N GLN A 58 16.74 -12.58 -7.45
CA GLN A 58 17.40 -11.44 -8.09
C GLN A 58 16.47 -10.22 -8.20
N GLN A 59 15.15 -10.42 -8.39
CA GLN A 59 14.19 -9.32 -8.35
C GLN A 59 14.03 -8.78 -6.94
N ASP A 60 13.97 -9.63 -5.92
CA ASP A 60 13.93 -9.21 -4.51
C ASP A 60 15.13 -8.31 -4.16
N ILE A 61 16.34 -8.69 -4.60
CA ILE A 61 17.55 -7.87 -4.45
C ILE A 61 17.41 -6.51 -5.13
N ASN A 62 16.83 -6.46 -6.34
CA ASN A 62 16.61 -5.21 -7.06
C ASN A 62 15.55 -4.34 -6.36
N SER A 63 14.47 -4.92 -5.84
CA SER A 63 13.46 -4.23 -5.02
C SER A 63 14.09 -3.61 -3.76
N VAL A 64 14.99 -4.34 -3.08
CA VAL A 64 15.76 -3.80 -1.94
C VAL A 64 16.63 -2.60 -2.37
N GLN A 65 17.20 -2.60 -3.57
CA GLN A 65 17.94 -1.44 -4.08
C GLN A 65 17.03 -0.23 -4.32
N VAL A 66 15.81 -0.43 -4.82
CA VAL A 66 14.82 0.66 -4.98
C VAL A 66 14.48 1.27 -3.63
N LEU A 67 14.11 0.43 -2.64
CA LEU A 67 13.83 0.87 -1.26
C LEU A 67 14.99 1.70 -0.70
N ASN A 68 16.23 1.21 -0.82
CA ASN A 68 17.41 1.95 -0.36
C ASN A 68 17.57 3.30 -1.06
N LYS A 69 17.53 3.33 -2.40
CA LYS A 69 17.73 4.57 -3.17
C LYS A 69 16.66 5.61 -2.84
N VAL A 70 15.39 5.23 -2.85
CA VAL A 70 14.28 6.15 -2.52
C VAL A 70 14.44 6.70 -1.11
N LEU A 71 14.73 5.85 -0.12
CA LEU A 71 14.91 6.27 1.28
C LEU A 71 16.22 7.04 1.53
N ASP A 72 17.18 6.99 0.60
CA ASP A 72 18.37 7.85 0.62
C ASP A 72 18.08 9.24 0.05
N PHE A 73 17.23 9.33 -0.99
CA PHE A 73 16.80 10.59 -1.58
C PHE A 73 15.81 11.35 -0.70
N ASP A 74 14.84 10.64 -0.14
CA ASP A 74 13.78 11.18 0.69
C ASP A 74 13.82 10.49 2.06
N ARG A 75 13.86 11.26 3.15
CA ARG A 75 13.86 10.74 4.53
C ARG A 75 12.49 11.00 5.17
N PRO A 76 11.51 10.10 4.98
CA PRO A 76 10.16 10.32 5.45
C PRO A 76 10.04 10.22 6.97
N ASP A 77 8.99 10.83 7.51
CA ASP A 77 8.58 10.69 8.91
C ASP A 77 7.77 9.40 9.15
N LEU A 78 7.19 8.81 8.09
CA LEU A 78 6.57 7.49 8.08
C LEU A 78 6.74 6.81 6.71
N VAL A 79 7.17 5.55 6.71
CA VAL A 79 7.07 4.69 5.51
C VAL A 79 5.74 3.95 5.52
N VAL A 80 5.02 3.96 4.40
CA VAL A 80 3.78 3.21 4.19
C VAL A 80 4.04 2.10 3.17
N LEU A 81 3.72 0.86 3.53
CA LEU A 81 3.73 -0.31 2.66
C LEU A 81 2.29 -0.65 2.26
N ASN A 82 1.85 -0.29 1.06
CA ASN A 82 0.44 -0.23 0.67
C ASN A 82 0.00 -1.45 -0.17
N GLY A 83 0.21 -2.64 0.37
CA GLY A 83 -0.25 -3.92 -0.19
C GLY A 83 0.62 -4.52 -1.28
N ASP A 84 0.34 -5.79 -1.56
CA ASP A 84 1.11 -6.70 -2.42
C ASP A 84 2.59 -6.68 -2.05
N LEU A 85 2.83 -6.93 -0.75
CA LEU A 85 4.17 -6.98 -0.19
C LEU A 85 4.89 -8.25 -0.65
N ILE A 86 4.17 -9.37 -0.58
CA ILE A 86 4.66 -10.71 -0.89
C ILE A 86 3.76 -11.32 -1.96
N THR A 87 4.34 -11.93 -2.99
CA THR A 87 3.60 -12.73 -3.98
C THR A 87 3.29 -14.11 -3.39
N GLY A 88 2.35 -14.18 -2.46
CA GLY A 88 2.15 -15.32 -1.58
C GLY A 88 2.01 -16.66 -2.31
N GLU A 89 1.29 -16.69 -3.43
CA GLU A 89 1.08 -17.89 -4.24
C GLU A 89 2.34 -18.41 -4.94
N ASN A 90 3.43 -17.63 -4.98
CA ASN A 90 4.72 -18.00 -5.57
C ASN A 90 5.83 -18.27 -4.54
N THR A 91 5.53 -18.09 -3.26
CA THR A 91 6.44 -18.45 -2.16
C THR A 91 6.25 -19.90 -1.72
N PHE A 92 7.06 -20.37 -0.77
CA PHE A 92 6.83 -21.65 -0.10
C PHE A 92 6.06 -21.44 1.21
N LEU A 93 5.14 -22.35 1.52
CA LEU A 93 4.31 -22.32 2.73
C LEU A 93 5.13 -22.18 4.01
N GLU A 94 6.32 -22.81 4.06
CA GLU A 94 7.14 -22.88 5.26
C GLU A 94 7.85 -21.57 5.61
N ASN A 95 8.02 -20.66 4.64
CA ASN A 95 8.86 -19.47 4.81
C ASN A 95 8.34 -18.20 4.13
N SER A 96 7.08 -18.18 3.65
CA SER A 96 6.52 -17.03 2.92
C SER A 96 6.72 -15.69 3.65
N THR A 97 6.49 -15.66 4.97
CA THR A 97 6.64 -14.43 5.76
C THR A 97 8.09 -13.97 5.93
N ASP A 98 9.10 -14.79 5.65
CA ASP A 98 10.51 -14.39 5.81
C ASP A 98 10.91 -13.30 4.81
N TYR A 99 10.22 -13.20 3.65
CA TYR A 99 10.43 -12.11 2.69
C TYR A 99 10.17 -10.73 3.28
N LEU A 100 9.31 -10.62 4.29
CA LEU A 100 9.06 -9.36 5.00
C LEU A 100 10.36 -8.80 5.60
N ASP A 101 11.28 -9.65 6.06
CA ASP A 101 12.55 -9.20 6.64
C ASP A 101 13.39 -8.43 5.61
N MET A 102 13.36 -8.86 4.34
CA MET A 102 14.04 -8.16 3.25
C MET A 102 13.37 -6.82 2.95
N ILE A 103 12.04 -6.78 2.97
CA ILE A 103 11.25 -5.57 2.73
C ILE A 103 11.56 -4.51 3.80
N VAL A 104 11.54 -4.89 5.07
CA VAL A 104 11.69 -3.93 6.18
C VAL A 104 13.14 -3.64 6.53
N GLY A 105 14.10 -4.47 6.11
CA GLY A 105 15.53 -4.27 6.37
C GLY A 105 16.02 -2.84 6.11
N PRO A 106 15.85 -2.28 4.89
CA PRO A 106 16.22 -0.89 4.59
C PRO A 106 15.56 0.17 5.48
N ILE A 107 14.35 -0.10 5.96
CA ILE A 107 13.57 0.81 6.82
C ILE A 107 14.11 0.76 8.26
N VAL A 108 14.29 -0.45 8.78
CA VAL A 108 14.79 -0.73 10.13
C VAL A 108 16.22 -0.25 10.30
N ASP A 109 17.09 -0.47 9.31
CA ASP A 109 18.49 -0.01 9.33
C ASP A 109 18.63 1.51 9.45
N ARG A 110 17.64 2.25 8.92
CA ARG A 110 17.56 3.72 9.02
C ARG A 110 16.85 4.20 10.29
N GLY A 111 16.35 3.29 11.12
CA GLY A 111 15.57 3.61 12.31
C GLY A 111 14.23 4.29 11.99
N LEU A 112 13.73 4.14 10.76
CA LEU A 112 12.47 4.74 10.33
C LEU A 112 11.30 3.99 10.95
N THR A 113 10.19 4.71 11.12
CA THR A 113 8.92 4.11 11.53
C THR A 113 8.05 3.84 10.32
N TRP A 114 7.26 2.78 10.39
CA TRP A 114 6.54 2.28 9.24
C TRP A 114 5.22 1.62 9.60
N ALA A 115 4.34 1.55 8.63
CA ALA A 115 2.98 1.03 8.72
C ALA A 115 2.62 0.38 7.38
N SER A 116 1.70 -0.59 7.39
CA SER A 116 1.30 -1.33 6.21
C SER A 116 -0.21 -1.52 6.11
N THR A 117 -0.69 -1.75 4.89
CA THR A 117 -1.93 -2.47 4.62
C THR A 117 -1.66 -3.56 3.60
N TYR A 118 -2.59 -4.49 3.41
CA TYR A 118 -2.38 -5.69 2.61
C TYR A 118 -3.21 -5.69 1.32
N GLY A 119 -2.66 -6.37 0.32
CA GLY A 119 -3.24 -6.56 -1.00
C GLY A 119 -3.66 -8.00 -1.27
N ASN A 120 -4.14 -8.28 -2.48
CA ASN A 120 -4.62 -9.61 -2.86
C ASN A 120 -3.52 -10.67 -2.90
N HIS A 121 -2.25 -10.31 -3.13
CA HIS A 121 -1.13 -11.27 -3.09
C HIS A 121 -0.66 -11.59 -1.66
N ASP A 122 -1.02 -10.75 -0.69
CA ASP A 122 -0.78 -11.00 0.73
C ASP A 122 -1.81 -11.98 1.36
N TYR A 123 -2.79 -12.42 0.56
CA TYR A 123 -3.84 -13.38 0.91
C TYR A 123 -3.88 -14.54 -0.08
N GLN A 124 -3.03 -15.54 0.13
CA GLN A 124 -2.80 -16.61 -0.84
C GLN A 124 -2.61 -17.96 -0.15
N VAL A 125 -2.48 -19.03 -0.94
CA VAL A 125 -2.37 -20.41 -0.42
C VAL A 125 -1.19 -20.64 0.54
N ASN A 126 -0.12 -19.84 0.44
CA ASN A 126 1.07 -19.96 1.29
C ASN A 126 1.20 -18.88 2.37
N VAL A 127 0.31 -17.88 2.42
CA VAL A 127 0.46 -16.75 3.35
C VAL A 127 -0.88 -16.13 3.74
N THR A 128 -0.95 -15.61 4.96
CA THR A 128 -2.11 -14.86 5.45
C THR A 128 -1.68 -13.47 5.89
N GLY A 129 -2.55 -12.48 5.72
CA GLY A 129 -2.34 -11.15 6.32
C GLY A 129 -2.09 -11.21 7.84
N LYS A 130 -2.65 -12.20 8.55
CA LYS A 130 -2.39 -12.40 9.99
C LYS A 130 -0.94 -12.82 10.26
N ALA A 131 -0.41 -13.75 9.46
CA ALA A 131 0.98 -14.20 9.57
C ALA A 131 1.95 -13.06 9.21
N ILE A 132 1.62 -12.25 8.21
CA ILE A 132 2.37 -11.03 7.87
C ILE A 132 2.38 -10.07 9.07
N LEU A 133 1.21 -9.72 9.63
CA LEU A 133 1.12 -8.85 10.82
C LEU A 133 1.91 -9.39 12.02
N GLU A 134 1.87 -10.71 12.26
CA GLU A 134 2.62 -11.36 13.32
C GLU A 134 4.14 -11.26 13.11
N ARG A 135 4.62 -11.34 11.85
CA ARG A 135 6.03 -11.11 11.51
C ARG A 135 6.42 -9.65 11.63
N GLU A 136 5.58 -8.72 11.16
CA GLU A 136 5.81 -7.27 11.25
C GLU A 136 6.06 -6.82 12.69
N ARG A 137 5.30 -7.37 13.65
CA ARG A 137 5.43 -7.07 15.09
C ARG A 137 6.76 -7.51 15.71
N GLN A 138 7.56 -8.31 15.02
CA GLN A 138 8.90 -8.72 15.48
C GLN A 138 9.96 -7.65 15.22
N TRP A 139 9.66 -6.68 14.36
CA TRP A 139 10.56 -5.61 13.96
C TRP A 139 10.27 -4.30 14.72
N PRO A 140 11.30 -3.51 15.06
CA PRO A 140 11.10 -2.25 15.76
C PRO A 140 10.41 -1.22 14.86
N ASN A 141 9.79 -0.23 15.50
CA ASN A 141 9.14 0.91 14.86
C ASN A 141 7.99 0.58 13.89
N ALA A 142 7.55 -0.68 13.83
CA ALA A 142 6.31 -1.10 13.19
C ALA A 142 5.10 -0.45 13.90
N ARG A 143 4.10 -0.05 13.11
CA ARG A 143 2.85 0.56 13.62
C ARG A 143 1.58 -0.13 13.15
N THR A 144 1.70 -1.11 12.26
CA THR A 144 0.56 -1.87 11.75
C THR A 144 -0.17 -2.56 12.89
N THR A 145 -1.49 -2.47 12.88
CA THR A 145 -2.34 -3.11 13.88
C THR A 145 -3.68 -3.52 13.27
N GLN A 146 -4.49 -4.19 14.07
CA GLN A 146 -5.81 -4.67 13.72
C GLN A 146 -6.82 -4.09 14.71
N MET A 147 -7.72 -3.24 14.21
CA MET A 147 -8.81 -2.64 15.01
C MET A 147 -10.19 -3.21 14.65
N VAL A 148 -10.30 -3.96 13.56
CA VAL A 148 -11.51 -4.68 13.15
C VAL A 148 -11.20 -6.17 13.07
N PHE A 149 -12.04 -6.99 13.68
CA PHE A 149 -11.86 -8.43 13.76
C PHE A 149 -13.03 -9.14 13.08
N GLY A 150 -12.70 -10.12 12.25
CA GLY A 150 -13.68 -10.94 11.55
C GLY A 150 -13.00 -11.58 10.34
N ARG A 151 -13.46 -12.77 9.94
CA ARG A 151 -12.97 -13.45 8.75
C ARG A 151 -13.08 -12.55 7.52
N GLU A 152 -14.25 -11.92 7.37
CA GLU A 152 -14.55 -11.03 6.25
C GLU A 152 -13.92 -9.64 6.39
N ALA A 153 -13.39 -9.24 7.55
CA ALA A 153 -12.90 -7.88 7.74
C ALA A 153 -11.53 -7.66 7.09
N GLY A 154 -10.74 -8.72 6.89
CA GLY A 154 -9.30 -8.60 6.68
C GLY A 154 -8.56 -8.31 8.00
N VAL A 155 -7.30 -7.91 7.92
CA VAL A 155 -6.39 -7.81 9.08
C VAL A 155 -5.92 -6.38 9.31
N SER A 156 -5.48 -5.66 8.28
CA SER A 156 -4.79 -4.37 8.43
C SER A 156 -5.72 -3.15 8.42
N ASN A 157 -6.82 -3.22 9.19
CA ASN A 157 -7.77 -2.11 9.35
C ASN A 157 -7.52 -1.34 10.64
N TYR A 158 -7.02 -0.10 10.53
CA TYR A 158 -6.64 0.73 11.68
C TYR A 158 -6.43 2.20 11.28
N TYR A 159 -6.11 3.05 12.26
CA TYR A 159 -5.66 4.40 12.00
C TYR A 159 -4.48 4.80 12.89
N LEU A 160 -3.71 5.78 12.42
CA LEU A 160 -2.60 6.38 13.17
C LEU A 160 -2.82 7.89 13.31
N PRO A 161 -2.85 8.43 14.55
CA PRO A 161 -2.88 9.86 14.78
C PRO A 161 -1.49 10.50 14.64
N VAL A 162 -1.43 11.65 13.97
CA VAL A 162 -0.25 12.51 13.89
C VAL A 162 -0.55 13.81 14.65
N TYR A 163 0.29 14.11 15.63
CA TYR A 163 0.08 15.20 16.58
C TYR A 163 0.86 16.47 16.19
N PRO A 164 0.45 17.66 16.68
CA PRO A 164 1.18 18.90 16.47
C PRO A 164 2.64 18.81 16.91
N SER A 165 3.49 19.58 16.24
CA SER A 165 4.93 19.64 16.54
C SER A 165 5.24 20.08 17.97
N ASN A 166 4.41 20.95 18.53
CA ASN A 166 4.55 21.48 19.89
C ASN A 166 3.87 20.62 20.97
N CYS A 167 3.29 19.47 20.62
CA CYS A 167 2.62 18.62 21.58
C CYS A 167 3.61 17.95 22.55
N THR A 168 3.59 18.36 23.82
CA THR A 168 4.46 17.80 24.87
C THR A 168 3.84 16.60 25.59
N GLU A 169 2.53 16.61 25.80
CA GLU A 169 1.76 15.55 26.47
C GLU A 169 0.64 15.04 25.55
N ILE A 170 0.85 13.90 24.87
CA ILE A 170 -0.09 13.36 23.87
C ILE A 170 -1.52 13.25 24.39
N ALA A 171 -1.70 12.82 25.64
CA ALA A 171 -3.02 12.64 26.24
C ALA A 171 -3.84 13.94 26.33
N LYS A 172 -3.21 15.11 26.15
CA LYS A 172 -3.83 16.44 26.17
C LYS A 172 -3.92 17.10 24.80
N CYS A 173 -3.37 16.48 23.76
CA CYS A 173 -3.33 17.05 22.42
C CYS A 173 -4.40 16.43 21.52
N ALA A 174 -5.04 17.27 20.71
CA ALA A 174 -5.77 16.79 19.55
C ALA A 174 -4.78 16.43 18.42
N PRO A 175 -4.99 15.33 17.67
CA PRO A 175 -4.25 15.10 16.45
C PRO A 175 -4.60 16.16 15.39
N GLU A 176 -3.63 16.50 14.54
CA GLU A 176 -3.83 17.40 13.39
C GLU A 176 -4.03 16.64 12.08
N LEU A 177 -3.62 15.37 12.04
CA LEU A 177 -3.80 14.50 10.89
C LEU A 177 -4.12 13.08 11.36
N LEU A 178 -5.07 12.42 10.68
CA LEU A 178 -5.31 10.98 10.80
C LEU A 178 -4.85 10.27 9.53
N LEU A 179 -4.21 9.11 9.71
CA LEU A 179 -3.83 8.22 8.63
C LEU A 179 -4.67 6.95 8.76
N TRP A 180 -5.58 6.71 7.81
CA TRP A 180 -6.48 5.54 7.80
C TRP A 180 -5.93 4.44 6.90
N PHE A 181 -5.94 3.21 7.37
CA PHE A 181 -5.50 2.03 6.62
C PHE A 181 -6.67 1.07 6.49
N PHE A 182 -6.95 0.66 5.26
CA PHE A 182 -8.05 -0.22 4.91
C PHE A 182 -7.52 -1.45 4.19
N ASP A 183 -8.02 -2.61 4.59
CA ASP A 183 -7.72 -3.90 3.98
C ASP A 183 -8.81 -4.22 2.97
N SER A 184 -8.47 -4.12 1.68
CA SER A 184 -9.38 -4.49 0.58
C SER A 184 -9.42 -6.00 0.32
N ARG A 185 -8.58 -6.79 1.00
CA ARG A 185 -8.50 -8.25 0.85
C ARG A 185 -8.21 -8.65 -0.62
N GLY A 186 -8.98 -9.59 -1.16
CA GLY A 186 -8.74 -10.24 -2.44
C GLY A 186 -7.90 -11.51 -2.30
N GLY A 187 -7.53 -12.11 -3.43
CA GLY A 187 -6.80 -13.38 -3.46
C GLY A 187 -7.67 -14.57 -3.05
N PHE A 188 -7.11 -15.50 -2.27
CA PHE A 188 -7.75 -16.78 -1.91
C PHE A 188 -7.69 -17.05 -0.40
N TYR A 189 -8.72 -17.71 0.13
CA TYR A 189 -8.72 -18.15 1.51
C TYR A 189 -7.63 -19.20 1.72
N PHE A 190 -6.83 -18.98 2.76
CA PHE A 190 -5.67 -19.80 3.04
C PHE A 190 -6.05 -21.25 3.25
N GLN A 191 -5.54 -22.12 2.38
CA GLN A 191 -5.77 -23.56 2.41
C GLN A 191 -7.24 -23.95 2.43
N GLU A 192 -8.07 -23.25 1.66
CA GLU A 192 -9.46 -23.63 1.42
C GLU A 192 -9.68 -23.91 -0.08
N TRP A 193 -10.36 -25.02 -0.38
CA TRP A 193 -10.65 -25.47 -1.74
C TRP A 193 -12.14 -25.78 -1.90
N ASN A 194 -12.67 -25.49 -3.09
CA ASN A 194 -13.99 -25.91 -3.53
C ASN A 194 -13.99 -27.42 -3.85
N ASP A 195 -15.18 -28.01 -4.01
CA ASP A 195 -15.36 -29.43 -4.33
C ASP A 195 -14.70 -29.84 -5.67
N ASP A 196 -14.50 -28.88 -6.59
CA ASP A 196 -13.85 -29.10 -7.89
C ASP A 196 -12.31 -28.95 -7.84
N GLY A 197 -11.75 -28.66 -6.65
CA GLY A 197 -10.32 -28.49 -6.43
C GLY A 197 -9.78 -27.09 -6.71
N SER A 198 -10.62 -26.13 -7.13
CA SER A 198 -10.24 -24.72 -7.21
C SER A 198 -10.09 -24.09 -5.82
N GLU A 199 -9.24 -23.08 -5.68
CA GLU A 199 -9.08 -22.33 -4.44
C GLU A 199 -10.31 -21.46 -4.16
N VAL A 200 -10.70 -21.32 -2.89
CA VAL A 200 -11.84 -20.49 -2.52
C VAL A 200 -11.43 -19.02 -2.55
N GLY A 201 -11.94 -18.25 -3.52
CA GLY A 201 -11.64 -16.82 -3.65
C GLY A 201 -12.12 -15.99 -2.46
N GLN A 202 -11.32 -15.00 -2.05
CA GLN A 202 -11.74 -13.99 -1.07
C GLN A 202 -12.38 -12.79 -1.77
N PRO A 203 -13.40 -12.17 -1.14
CA PRO A 203 -13.88 -10.85 -1.54
C PRO A 203 -12.74 -9.83 -1.68
N ASN A 204 -12.80 -8.99 -2.71
CA ASN A 204 -11.79 -7.98 -3.04
C ASN A 204 -12.32 -6.54 -2.85
N TRP A 205 -12.91 -6.26 -1.68
CA TRP A 205 -13.34 -4.92 -1.29
C TRP A 205 -13.22 -4.70 0.21
N VAL A 206 -13.22 -3.44 0.65
CA VAL A 206 -13.30 -3.08 2.07
C VAL A 206 -14.67 -3.48 2.62
N ASP A 207 -14.69 -4.40 3.58
CA ASP A 207 -15.93 -4.99 4.10
C ASP A 207 -16.84 -3.99 4.80
N SER A 208 -18.15 -4.26 4.78
CA SER A 208 -19.16 -3.44 5.46
C SER A 208 -18.89 -3.24 6.96
N SER A 209 -18.35 -4.25 7.66
CA SER A 209 -17.98 -4.12 9.07
C SER A 209 -16.84 -3.12 9.29
N VAL A 210 -15.89 -3.03 8.35
CA VAL A 210 -14.81 -2.04 8.35
C VAL A 210 -15.37 -0.65 8.05
N VAL A 211 -16.30 -0.54 7.09
CA VAL A 211 -16.98 0.72 6.76
C VAL A 211 -17.73 1.26 7.99
N ASP A 212 -18.47 0.41 8.70
CA ASP A 212 -19.20 0.78 9.90
C ASP A 212 -18.25 1.21 11.03
N TRP A 213 -17.17 0.46 11.24
CA TRP A 213 -16.11 0.84 12.18
C TRP A 213 -15.51 2.21 11.86
N PHE A 214 -15.20 2.45 10.58
CA PHE A 214 -14.61 3.72 10.13
C PHE A 214 -15.53 4.90 10.41
N ARG A 215 -16.81 4.79 10.02
CA ARG A 215 -17.81 5.83 10.25
C ARG A 215 -17.97 6.14 11.75
N GLN A 216 -18.13 5.09 12.57
CA GLN A 216 -18.30 5.24 14.03
C GLN A 216 -17.05 5.84 14.69
N THR A 217 -15.87 5.35 14.31
CA THR A 217 -14.59 5.81 14.86
C THR A 217 -14.32 7.26 14.48
N ASN A 218 -14.50 7.62 13.20
CA ASN A 218 -14.35 9.00 12.75
C ASN A 218 -15.33 9.92 13.47
N GLN A 219 -16.61 9.55 13.59
CA GLN A 219 -17.60 10.35 14.31
C GLN A 219 -17.23 10.53 15.79
N ALA A 220 -16.73 9.48 16.44
CA ALA A 220 -16.27 9.53 17.83
C ALA A 220 -15.07 10.49 17.99
N LEU A 221 -14.09 10.43 17.09
CA LEU A 221 -12.93 11.34 17.08
C LEU A 221 -13.36 12.79 16.84
N VAL A 222 -14.24 13.04 15.87
CA VAL A 222 -14.79 14.38 15.60
C VAL A 222 -15.53 14.93 16.83
N THR A 223 -16.31 14.09 17.50
CA THR A 223 -17.03 14.46 18.74
C THR A 223 -16.05 14.75 19.87
N GLN A 224 -15.03 13.90 20.04
CA GLN A 224 -14.02 14.02 21.09
C GLN A 224 -13.22 15.32 20.97
N TYR A 225 -12.82 15.70 19.75
CA TYR A 225 -11.95 16.85 19.51
C TYR A 225 -12.68 18.10 19.02
N GLY A 226 -13.99 18.01 18.78
CA GLY A 226 -14.84 19.13 18.36
C GLY A 226 -14.53 19.68 16.96
N LYS A 227 -13.77 18.96 16.13
CA LYS A 227 -13.41 19.35 14.76
C LYS A 227 -13.32 18.13 13.84
N ALA A 228 -13.61 18.32 12.56
CA ALA A 228 -13.13 17.39 11.54
C ALA A 228 -11.60 17.43 11.54
N ILE A 229 -10.96 16.28 11.65
CA ILE A 229 -9.50 16.18 11.61
C ILE A 229 -9.12 15.86 10.16
N PRO A 230 -8.26 16.65 9.51
CA PRO A 230 -7.72 16.31 8.20
C PRO A 230 -7.20 14.88 8.17
N SER A 231 -7.39 14.16 7.07
CA SER A 231 -6.94 12.78 6.98
C SER A 231 -6.49 12.37 5.60
N LEU A 232 -5.64 11.35 5.57
CA LEU A 232 -5.23 10.59 4.38
C LEU A 232 -5.64 9.13 4.60
N ALA A 233 -5.92 8.41 3.52
CA ALA A 233 -6.28 7.01 3.55
C ALA A 233 -5.45 6.16 2.58
N PHE A 234 -5.25 4.89 2.95
CA PHE A 234 -4.50 3.89 2.18
C PHE A 234 -5.36 2.64 2.04
N VAL A 235 -5.51 2.16 0.81
CA VAL A 235 -6.18 0.90 0.46
C VAL A 235 -5.50 0.33 -0.76
N HIS A 236 -5.20 -0.96 -0.77
CA HIS A 236 -4.45 -1.53 -1.88
C HIS A 236 -5.22 -1.50 -3.20
N ILE A 237 -6.38 -2.18 -3.27
CA ILE A 237 -7.21 -2.24 -4.49
C ILE A 237 -8.01 -0.94 -4.62
N PRO A 238 -7.93 -0.22 -5.75
CA PRO A 238 -8.64 1.05 -5.94
C PRO A 238 -10.16 0.84 -6.00
N THR A 239 -10.95 1.86 -5.63
CA THR A 239 -12.41 1.75 -5.70
C THR A 239 -12.92 1.76 -7.14
N TYR A 240 -14.17 1.33 -7.34
CA TYR A 240 -14.84 1.45 -8.63
C TYR A 240 -14.91 2.90 -9.14
N ALA A 241 -14.86 3.90 -8.24
CA ALA A 241 -14.75 5.31 -8.63
C ALA A 241 -13.51 5.57 -9.49
N SER A 242 -12.35 5.00 -9.15
CA SER A 242 -11.11 5.16 -9.91
C SER A 242 -11.28 4.66 -11.35
N LEU A 243 -11.87 3.47 -11.54
CA LEU A 243 -12.16 2.92 -12.88
C LEU A 243 -13.07 3.86 -13.68
N MET A 244 -14.11 4.39 -13.05
CA MET A 244 -15.08 5.24 -13.73
C MET A 244 -14.48 6.62 -14.07
N LEU A 245 -13.63 7.17 -13.21
CA LEU A 245 -12.84 8.36 -13.50
C LEU A 245 -11.92 8.12 -14.70
N GLN A 246 -11.21 6.99 -14.71
CA GLN A 246 -10.31 6.60 -15.79
C GLN A 246 -11.05 6.48 -17.12
N THR A 247 -12.19 5.77 -17.14
CA THR A 247 -12.84 5.33 -18.38
C THR A 247 -13.98 6.23 -18.86
N LYS A 248 -14.60 7.04 -17.99
CA LYS A 248 -15.72 7.93 -18.35
C LYS A 248 -15.36 9.40 -18.28
N SER A 249 -14.56 9.81 -17.29
CA SER A 249 -14.08 11.19 -17.20
C SER A 249 -12.82 11.42 -18.03
N GLY A 250 -11.92 10.42 -18.04
CA GLY A 250 -10.63 10.45 -18.73
C GLY A 250 -9.53 11.10 -17.88
N ILE A 251 -8.32 10.57 -18.02
CA ILE A 251 -7.12 11.12 -17.38
C ILE A 251 -6.40 12.03 -18.38
N ASP A 252 -6.28 13.32 -18.05
CA ASP A 252 -5.48 14.26 -18.83
C ASP A 252 -4.10 14.37 -18.19
N GLY A 253 -3.07 13.84 -18.85
CA GLY A 253 -1.70 13.85 -18.32
C GLY A 253 -1.13 15.25 -18.02
N ASN A 254 -1.75 16.34 -18.47
CA ASN A 254 -1.38 17.71 -18.09
C ASN A 254 -2.19 18.27 -16.91
N ARG A 255 -3.25 17.61 -16.45
CA ARG A 255 -4.06 18.02 -15.29
C ARG A 255 -3.97 17.02 -14.14
N GLN A 256 -3.82 15.75 -14.48
CA GLN A 256 -3.60 14.60 -13.62
C GLN A 256 -2.30 13.89 -14.06
N PRO A 257 -1.12 14.51 -13.85
CA PRO A 257 0.12 13.94 -14.34
C PRO A 257 0.42 12.60 -13.67
N GLY A 258 0.53 11.56 -14.49
CA GLY A 258 0.81 10.19 -14.11
C GLY A 258 0.76 9.29 -15.34
N ILE A 259 1.43 8.15 -15.26
CA ILE A 259 1.25 7.02 -16.19
C ILE A 259 -0.18 6.49 -16.01
N ASN A 260 -0.84 6.13 -17.10
CA ASN A 260 -2.20 5.58 -17.15
C ASN A 260 -2.21 4.43 -18.18
N ASP A 261 -1.40 3.40 -17.93
CA ASP A 261 -1.15 2.32 -18.89
C ASP A 261 -2.02 1.07 -18.61
N ASP A 262 -2.46 0.87 -17.36
CA ASP A 262 -3.37 -0.23 -17.03
C ASP A 262 -4.81 0.21 -17.31
N TYR A 263 -5.22 0.03 -18.56
CA TYR A 263 -6.51 0.52 -19.05
C TYR A 263 -7.35 -0.58 -19.70
N PRO A 264 -8.55 -0.90 -19.15
CA PRO A 264 -9.09 -0.38 -17.89
C PRO A 264 -8.35 -0.95 -16.66
N LEU A 265 -8.29 -0.15 -15.59
CA LEU A 265 -7.77 -0.60 -14.29
C LEU A 265 -8.69 -1.63 -13.62
N ALA A 266 -8.17 -2.39 -12.66
CA ALA A 266 -8.90 -3.39 -11.88
C ALA A 266 -9.41 -2.82 -10.54
N PRO A 267 -10.72 -2.55 -10.39
CA PRO A 267 -11.26 -1.99 -9.15
C PRO A 267 -11.64 -3.06 -8.12
N GLN A 268 -11.93 -2.59 -6.91
CA GLN A 268 -12.65 -3.36 -5.90
C GLN A 268 -13.95 -3.94 -6.48
N ALA A 269 -14.34 -5.10 -5.96
CA ALA A 269 -15.51 -5.86 -6.40
C ALA A 269 -15.48 -6.33 -7.87
N GLN A 270 -14.35 -6.23 -8.56
CA GLN A 270 -14.20 -6.82 -9.89
C GLN A 270 -14.41 -8.33 -9.83
N GLY A 271 -15.23 -8.86 -10.73
CA GLY A 271 -15.57 -10.30 -10.84
C GLY A 271 -16.71 -10.76 -9.93
N TRP A 272 -17.11 -9.95 -8.95
CA TRP A 272 -18.13 -10.32 -7.97
C TRP A 272 -19.52 -9.78 -8.33
N CYS A 273 -20.53 -10.64 -8.30
CA CYS A 273 -21.91 -10.29 -8.63
C CYS A 273 -22.68 -9.74 -7.43
N PRO A 274 -23.76 -8.97 -7.64
CA PRO A 274 -24.56 -8.40 -6.56
C PRO A 274 -25.10 -9.43 -5.55
N ASP A 275 -25.24 -10.69 -5.98
CA ASP A 275 -25.68 -11.82 -5.17
C ASP A 275 -24.53 -12.57 -4.46
N GLY A 276 -23.29 -12.09 -4.60
CA GLY A 276 -22.09 -12.65 -3.98
C GLY A 276 -21.40 -13.76 -4.77
N ARG A 277 -21.89 -14.13 -5.96
CA ARG A 277 -21.19 -15.09 -6.83
C ARG A 277 -19.95 -14.47 -7.47
N ASN A 278 -18.91 -15.27 -7.70
CA ASN A 278 -17.71 -14.89 -8.45
C ASN A 278 -17.46 -15.92 -9.57
N ASP A 279 -18.44 -16.05 -10.47
CA ASP A 279 -18.48 -17.11 -11.49
C ASP A 279 -18.40 -16.60 -12.93
N GLY A 280 -17.93 -15.36 -13.09
CA GLY A 280 -17.77 -14.70 -14.38
C GLY A 280 -19.09 -14.30 -15.05
N SER A 281 -20.25 -14.50 -14.41
CA SER A 281 -21.56 -14.08 -14.95
C SER A 281 -21.80 -12.57 -14.91
N CYS A 282 -20.94 -11.82 -14.24
CA CYS A 282 -20.93 -10.37 -14.17
C CYS A 282 -19.50 -9.84 -14.02
N SER A 283 -19.29 -8.54 -14.26
CA SER A 283 -17.98 -7.90 -14.08
C SER A 283 -17.83 -7.14 -12.77
N TYR A 284 -18.94 -6.69 -12.16
CA TYR A 284 -18.95 -5.85 -10.96
C TYR A 284 -20.34 -5.86 -10.30
N GLY A 285 -20.38 -5.91 -8.97
CA GLY A 285 -21.60 -6.10 -8.19
C GLY A 285 -21.95 -4.95 -7.25
N GLY A 286 -21.09 -3.94 -7.10
CA GLY A 286 -21.39 -2.77 -6.26
C GLY A 286 -21.05 -2.91 -4.78
N GLN A 287 -20.29 -3.93 -4.38
CA GLN A 287 -20.02 -4.25 -2.97
C GLN A 287 -19.19 -3.17 -2.26
N ASP A 288 -18.35 -2.42 -2.98
CA ASP A 288 -17.57 -1.29 -2.48
C ASP A 288 -18.37 0.03 -2.42
N THR A 289 -19.66 0.05 -2.80
CA THR A 289 -20.50 1.25 -2.78
C THR A 289 -20.56 1.88 -1.39
N ALA A 290 -20.65 1.07 -0.33
CA ALA A 290 -20.68 1.56 1.05
C ALA A 290 -19.36 2.24 1.44
N PHE A 291 -18.23 1.69 0.99
CA PHE A 291 -16.92 2.29 1.22
C PHE A 291 -16.76 3.61 0.47
N MET A 292 -17.15 3.65 -0.82
CA MET A 292 -17.17 4.89 -1.60
C MET A 292 -18.05 5.99 -0.97
N GLN A 293 -19.21 5.63 -0.40
CA GLN A 293 -20.03 6.57 0.37
C GLN A 293 -19.31 7.06 1.61
N ALA A 294 -18.73 6.17 2.40
CA ALA A 294 -18.06 6.55 3.64
C ALA A 294 -16.89 7.51 3.42
N ILE A 295 -16.06 7.29 2.39
CA ILE A 295 -14.94 8.19 2.09
C ILE A 295 -15.41 9.55 1.55
N THR A 296 -16.53 9.61 0.82
CA THR A 296 -17.09 10.87 0.29
C THR A 296 -17.93 11.64 1.33
N GLU A 297 -18.45 10.96 2.35
CA GLU A 297 -19.18 11.59 3.47
C GLU A 297 -18.23 12.10 4.57
N THR A 298 -16.97 11.63 4.60
CA THR A 298 -16.00 11.99 5.63
C THR A 298 -15.38 13.36 5.35
N ALA A 299 -15.83 14.37 6.08
CA ALA A 299 -15.23 15.70 6.04
C ALA A 299 -13.76 15.67 6.45
N GLY A 300 -12.90 16.29 5.64
CA GLY A 300 -11.46 16.39 5.91
C GLY A 300 -10.61 15.23 5.37
N LEU A 301 -11.22 14.18 4.81
CA LEU A 301 -10.46 13.14 4.08
C LEU A 301 -10.01 13.69 2.72
N MET A 302 -8.71 13.98 2.61
CA MET A 302 -8.14 14.71 1.48
C MET A 302 -7.80 13.80 0.29
N ALA A 303 -7.29 12.59 0.57
CA ALA A 303 -6.87 11.66 -0.47
C ALA A 303 -6.98 10.20 -0.01
N LEU A 304 -7.22 9.31 -0.97
CA LEU A 304 -7.13 7.87 -0.87
C LEU A 304 -6.04 7.38 -1.84
N PHE A 305 -5.04 6.66 -1.32
CA PHE A 305 -3.92 6.12 -2.09
C PHE A 305 -4.06 4.61 -2.29
N SER A 306 -3.83 4.16 -3.53
CA SER A 306 -3.90 2.76 -3.97
C SER A 306 -2.71 2.35 -4.84
N GLY A 307 -2.48 1.04 -4.90
CA GLY A 307 -1.51 0.37 -5.78
C GLY A 307 -2.26 -0.50 -6.78
N HIS A 308 -1.89 -1.79 -6.86
CA HIS A 308 -2.58 -2.87 -7.59
C HIS A 308 -2.47 -2.78 -9.13
N ASP A 309 -2.71 -1.61 -9.69
CA ASP A 309 -2.58 -1.31 -11.11
C ASP A 309 -1.19 -0.69 -11.37
N HIS A 310 -0.18 -1.53 -11.63
CA HIS A 310 1.24 -1.17 -11.60
C HIS A 310 1.66 -0.09 -12.62
N GLY A 311 0.86 0.05 -13.67
CA GLY A 311 0.99 1.02 -14.76
C GLY A 311 0.26 2.33 -14.53
N ASP A 312 -0.42 2.50 -13.40
CA ASP A 312 -1.15 3.71 -13.06
C ASP A 312 -0.45 4.47 -11.93
N THR A 313 -0.28 5.78 -12.10
CA THR A 313 0.45 6.63 -11.13
C THR A 313 -0.13 8.05 -11.02
N TRP A 314 -1.35 8.25 -11.50
CA TRP A 314 -2.04 9.54 -11.48
C TRP A 314 -2.83 9.75 -10.18
N CYS A 315 -3.18 11.02 -9.93
CA CYS A 315 -4.20 11.39 -8.95
C CYS A 315 -5.37 12.08 -9.67
N TYR A 316 -6.60 11.93 -9.20
CA TYR A 316 -7.79 12.60 -9.74
C TYR A 316 -8.69 13.12 -8.62
N LYS A 317 -9.07 14.41 -8.66
CA LYS A 317 -10.04 14.98 -7.71
C LYS A 317 -11.46 14.55 -8.07
N TRP A 318 -12.07 13.68 -7.28
CA TRP A 318 -13.43 13.20 -7.50
C TRP A 318 -14.45 14.15 -6.87
N ASP A 319 -14.96 15.11 -7.65
CA ASP A 319 -15.80 16.23 -7.20
C ASP A 319 -17.24 16.20 -7.75
N SER A 320 -17.58 15.17 -8.51
CA SER A 320 -18.80 15.08 -9.28
C SER A 320 -19.33 13.65 -9.36
N LEU A 321 -20.58 13.52 -9.79
CA LEU A 321 -21.17 12.21 -10.09
C LEU A 321 -20.67 11.77 -11.46
N VAL A 322 -19.94 10.66 -11.50
CA VAL A 322 -19.41 10.11 -12.76
C VAL A 322 -20.49 9.23 -13.41
N PRO A 323 -20.67 9.27 -14.74
CA PRO A 323 -21.67 8.43 -15.42
C PRO A 323 -21.52 6.95 -15.07
N GLY A 324 -22.61 6.29 -14.70
CA GLY A 324 -22.60 4.87 -14.30
C GLY A 324 -22.34 4.62 -12.81
N MET A 325 -22.17 5.68 -12.01
CA MET A 325 -22.08 5.59 -10.55
C MET A 325 -23.35 6.09 -9.86
N THR A 326 -23.55 5.67 -8.62
CA THR A 326 -24.60 6.17 -7.71
C THR A 326 -24.05 7.10 -6.63
N VAL A 327 -22.76 7.00 -6.33
CA VAL A 327 -22.06 7.84 -5.35
C VAL A 327 -21.51 9.09 -6.05
N LYS A 328 -21.73 10.26 -5.44
CA LYS A 328 -21.20 11.53 -5.93
C LYS A 328 -19.92 11.87 -5.17
N GLY A 329 -18.87 12.23 -5.89
CA GLY A 329 -17.63 12.71 -5.27
C GLY A 329 -17.81 14.02 -4.50
N ASN A 330 -17.03 14.19 -3.43
CA ASN A 330 -17.04 15.37 -2.57
C ASN A 330 -15.79 16.27 -2.73
N GLY A 331 -14.87 15.89 -3.60
CA GLY A 331 -13.57 16.54 -3.81
C GLY A 331 -12.37 15.77 -3.25
N ILE A 332 -12.57 14.55 -2.71
CA ILE A 332 -11.48 13.62 -2.34
C ILE A 332 -10.61 13.30 -3.57
N ASN A 333 -9.30 13.22 -3.37
CA ASN A 333 -8.36 12.84 -4.42
C ASN A 333 -8.14 11.32 -4.41
N MET A 334 -8.41 10.67 -5.54
CA MET A 334 -8.11 9.25 -5.77
C MET A 334 -6.72 9.16 -6.39
N CYS A 335 -5.78 8.48 -5.76
CA CYS A 335 -4.38 8.51 -6.16
C CYS A 335 -3.80 7.10 -6.27
N PHE A 336 -3.03 6.86 -7.33
CA PHE A 336 -2.15 5.70 -7.45
C PHE A 336 -0.72 6.07 -7.07
N GLY A 337 0.02 5.23 -6.36
CA GLY A 337 1.45 5.47 -6.15
C GLY A 337 2.27 5.00 -7.34
N GLN A 338 3.46 4.43 -7.11
CA GLN A 338 4.37 3.99 -8.17
C GLN A 338 4.77 2.56 -7.85
N HIS A 339 4.62 1.66 -8.82
CA HIS A 339 5.11 0.28 -8.71
C HIS A 339 6.55 0.26 -8.19
N SER A 340 6.74 -0.28 -6.99
CA SER A 340 7.99 -0.16 -6.25
C SER A 340 8.90 -1.37 -6.47
N GLY A 341 8.31 -2.55 -6.64
CA GLY A 341 9.02 -3.82 -6.74
C GLY A 341 9.54 -4.13 -8.14
N TYR A 342 10.59 -4.94 -8.21
CA TYR A 342 10.99 -5.63 -9.44
C TYR A 342 10.24 -6.97 -9.65
N GLY A 343 9.50 -7.44 -8.64
CA GLY A 343 8.46 -8.45 -8.84
C GLY A 343 7.18 -7.84 -9.41
N GLY A 344 6.19 -8.70 -9.68
CA GLY A 344 4.93 -8.32 -10.29
C GLY A 344 5.09 -7.95 -11.76
N TYR A 345 4.00 -7.58 -12.43
CA TYR A 345 4.03 -7.30 -13.86
C TYR A 345 4.55 -5.90 -14.18
N GLY A 346 4.97 -5.72 -15.44
CA GLY A 346 5.33 -4.44 -16.01
C GLY A 346 6.79 -4.01 -15.81
N ASN A 347 7.22 -3.06 -16.63
CA ASN A 347 8.61 -2.62 -16.72
C ASN A 347 8.79 -1.10 -16.55
N TRP A 348 7.79 -0.40 -16.01
CA TRP A 348 7.91 1.03 -15.66
C TRP A 348 9.11 1.28 -14.74
N ILE A 349 9.66 2.48 -14.78
CA ILE A 349 10.71 2.84 -13.83
C ILE A 349 10.19 2.76 -12.39
N ARG A 350 10.96 2.13 -11.50
CA ARG A 350 10.51 1.92 -10.12
C ARG A 350 10.65 3.19 -9.30
N GLY A 351 9.90 3.27 -8.22
CA GLY A 351 9.92 4.43 -7.34
C GLY A 351 8.90 4.31 -6.23
N ALA A 352 8.61 5.43 -5.59
CA ALA A 352 7.61 5.52 -4.53
C ALA A 352 6.91 6.87 -4.58
N ARG A 353 5.63 6.90 -4.20
CA ARG A 353 4.92 8.16 -4.02
C ARG A 353 5.31 8.80 -2.70
N GLN A 354 5.68 10.06 -2.76
CA GLN A 354 5.94 10.90 -1.61
C GLN A 354 4.74 11.80 -1.34
N VAL A 355 4.46 12.04 -0.07
CA VAL A 355 3.40 12.94 0.38
C VAL A 355 3.95 13.86 1.46
N LEU A 356 3.88 15.17 1.25
CA LEU A 356 4.31 16.18 2.22
C LEU A 356 3.10 16.94 2.74
N VAL A 357 2.79 16.70 4.01
CA VAL A 357 1.77 17.44 4.74
C VAL A 357 2.45 18.58 5.49
N SER A 358 1.85 19.76 5.47
CA SER A 358 2.27 20.88 6.32
C SER A 358 1.10 21.44 7.10
N GLU A 359 1.33 21.79 8.37
CA GLU A 359 0.32 22.40 9.25
C GLU A 359 -0.34 23.63 8.60
N SER A 360 0.43 24.38 7.79
CA SER A 360 -0.07 25.56 7.08
C SER A 360 -1.04 25.26 5.94
N LYS A 361 -0.95 24.08 5.30
CA LYS A 361 -1.85 23.63 4.21
C LYS A 361 -3.04 22.81 4.71
N LEU A 362 -2.94 22.21 5.90
CA LEU A 362 -4.03 21.43 6.48
C LEU A 362 -5.31 22.24 6.71
N LYS A 363 -5.19 23.53 7.00
CA LYS A 363 -6.35 24.45 7.16
C LYS A 363 -7.21 24.54 5.88
N ASP A 364 -6.60 24.29 4.72
CA ASP A 364 -7.24 24.34 3.40
C ASP A 364 -7.47 22.93 2.83
N PHE A 365 -7.30 21.88 3.65
CA PHE A 365 -7.36 20.47 3.25
C PHE A 365 -6.51 20.16 2.02
N ALA A 366 -5.29 20.70 1.99
CA ALA A 366 -4.35 20.56 0.89
C ALA A 366 -3.09 19.78 1.30
N VAL A 367 -2.53 19.03 0.36
CA VAL A 367 -1.30 18.25 0.54
C VAL A 367 -0.48 18.25 -0.74
N ASP A 368 0.85 18.20 -0.62
CA ASP A 368 1.74 18.06 -1.79
C ASP A 368 2.12 16.60 -1.99
N THR A 369 2.22 16.16 -3.25
CA THR A 369 2.66 14.81 -3.58
C THR A 369 3.45 14.79 -4.87
N TRP A 370 4.39 13.85 -4.95
CA TRP A 370 5.19 13.58 -6.15
C TRP A 370 5.62 12.12 -6.15
N ILE A 371 6.21 11.66 -7.26
CA ILE A 371 6.85 10.35 -7.33
C ILE A 371 8.36 10.54 -7.31
N ARG A 372 9.04 9.86 -6.39
CA ARG A 372 10.50 9.71 -6.40
C ARG A 372 10.83 8.44 -7.14
N LEU A 373 11.47 8.58 -8.29
CA LEU A 373 11.97 7.46 -9.07
C LEU A 373 13.28 6.94 -8.48
N GLU A 374 13.59 5.66 -8.72
CA GLU A 374 14.85 5.05 -8.30
C GLU A 374 16.08 5.69 -8.98
N SER A 375 15.88 6.43 -10.07
CA SER A 375 16.92 7.25 -10.71
C SER A 375 17.27 8.51 -9.91
N GLY A 376 16.48 8.85 -8.90
CA GLY A 376 16.55 10.11 -8.15
C GLY A 376 15.69 11.22 -8.74
N ASN A 377 15.10 11.04 -9.93
CA ASN A 377 14.22 12.04 -10.52
C ASN A 377 12.89 12.18 -9.76
N THR A 378 12.36 13.40 -9.74
CA THR A 378 10.99 13.70 -9.28
C THR A 378 10.10 13.89 -10.50
N VAL A 379 8.96 13.19 -10.52
CA VAL A 379 7.92 13.32 -11.56
C VAL A 379 6.54 13.44 -10.92
N GLY A 380 5.53 13.89 -11.68
CA GLY A 380 4.16 13.98 -11.19
C GLY A 380 3.97 14.87 -9.95
N SER A 381 4.81 15.90 -9.79
CA SER A 381 4.76 16.78 -8.62
C SER A 381 3.56 17.72 -8.70
N VAL A 382 2.64 17.62 -7.73
CA VAL A 382 1.39 18.37 -7.69
C VAL A 382 1.03 18.80 -6.26
N SER A 383 0.17 19.81 -6.14
CA SER A 383 -0.54 20.12 -4.91
C SER A 383 -2.00 19.68 -5.04
N LEU A 384 -2.42 18.73 -4.22
CA LEU A 384 -3.80 18.26 -4.14
C LEU A 384 -4.63 19.27 -3.32
N ASN A 385 -4.97 20.39 -3.95
CA ASN A 385 -5.68 21.52 -3.32
C ASN A 385 -7.07 21.74 -3.98
N SER A 386 -7.64 22.93 -3.81
CA SER A 386 -8.93 23.30 -4.41
C SER A 386 -8.91 23.49 -5.92
N THR A 387 -7.76 23.74 -6.53
CA THR A 387 -7.58 23.97 -7.98
C THR A 387 -7.05 22.74 -8.73
N TYR A 388 -6.65 21.68 -8.02
CA TYR A 388 -6.29 20.40 -8.62
C TYR A 388 -7.40 19.86 -9.55
N ASN A 389 -7.03 19.20 -10.64
CA ASN A 389 -7.79 18.96 -11.90
C ASN A 389 -7.93 20.14 -12.86
N GLN A 390 -7.75 21.39 -12.43
CA GLN A 390 -7.85 22.57 -13.31
C GLN A 390 -6.46 23.13 -13.66
N ASP A 391 -5.54 23.02 -12.71
CA ASP A 391 -4.14 23.40 -12.87
C ASP A 391 -3.46 22.59 -13.99
N HIS A 392 -2.44 23.19 -14.60
CA HIS A 392 -1.66 22.58 -15.68
C HIS A 392 -0.25 22.20 -15.19
N TYR A 393 0.14 20.96 -15.43
CA TYR A 393 1.38 20.34 -14.99
C TYR A 393 2.17 19.75 -16.18
N PRO A 394 3.49 19.56 -16.03
CA PRO A 394 4.25 18.71 -16.95
C PRO A 394 3.71 17.28 -16.92
N LYS A 395 3.63 16.62 -18.08
CA LYS A 395 3.28 15.20 -18.14
C LYS A 395 4.36 14.36 -17.46
N THR A 396 3.94 13.36 -16.70
CA THR A 396 4.84 12.34 -16.16
C THR A 396 5.43 11.52 -17.31
N PRO A 397 6.77 11.40 -17.42
CA PRO A 397 7.40 10.50 -18.37
C PRO A 397 6.99 9.05 -18.11
N ASN A 398 6.67 8.31 -19.17
CA ASN A 398 6.39 6.88 -19.10
C ASN A 398 7.68 6.09 -19.36
N ASP A 399 8.70 6.35 -18.54
CA ASP A 399 10.01 5.72 -18.68
C ASP A 399 9.92 4.27 -18.19
N LYS A 400 10.65 3.38 -18.88
CA LYS A 400 10.77 1.97 -18.49
C LYS A 400 12.16 1.70 -17.91
N THR A 401 12.28 0.77 -16.98
CA THR A 401 13.57 0.25 -16.54
C THR A 401 14.10 -0.72 -17.58
N SER A 402 15.35 -0.53 -18.02
CA SER A 402 16.04 -1.56 -18.77
C SER A 402 16.45 -2.65 -17.78
N CYS A 403 15.67 -3.72 -17.76
CA CYS A 403 16.01 -4.93 -17.03
C CYS A 403 16.47 -5.99 -18.04
N PRO A 404 17.79 -6.18 -18.23
CA PRO A 404 18.32 -7.14 -19.20
C PRO A 404 17.80 -8.57 -18.97
N THR A 405 17.48 -8.90 -17.72
CA THR A 405 16.94 -10.19 -17.26
C THR A 405 15.41 -10.27 -17.32
N CYS A 406 14.68 -9.15 -17.39
CA CYS A 406 13.22 -9.16 -17.49
C CYS A 406 12.73 -9.54 -18.89
N LYS A 407 13.63 -9.65 -19.87
CA LYS A 407 13.33 -10.23 -21.19
C LYS A 407 12.92 -11.71 -21.12
N LEU A 408 13.21 -12.42 -20.02
CA LEU A 408 12.73 -13.79 -19.81
C LEU A 408 11.22 -13.86 -19.60
N ILE A 409 10.57 -12.77 -19.17
CA ILE A 409 9.14 -12.73 -18.88
C ILE A 409 8.31 -12.75 -20.17
N HIS A 410 8.79 -12.12 -21.24
CA HIS A 410 8.04 -12.06 -22.51
C HIS A 410 7.88 -13.42 -23.21
N ALA A 411 8.69 -14.43 -22.85
CA ALA A 411 8.63 -15.76 -23.45
C ALA A 411 7.89 -16.80 -22.59
N LEU A 412 7.60 -16.49 -21.32
CA LEU A 412 6.79 -17.34 -20.44
C LEU A 412 5.39 -16.77 -20.19
N PHE A 413 5.18 -15.50 -20.52
CA PHE A 413 3.88 -14.85 -20.62
C PHE A 413 3.70 -14.26 -22.03
N GLU A 414 3.66 -15.11 -23.06
CA GLU A 414 2.65 -14.83 -24.08
C GLU A 414 1.29 -14.88 -23.36
N PRO A 415 0.31 -14.05 -23.75
CA PRO A 415 -1.04 -14.25 -23.28
C PRO A 415 -1.45 -15.63 -23.76
N PHE A 416 -1.32 -16.62 -22.88
CA PHE A 416 -2.29 -17.66 -22.84
C PHE A 416 -3.61 -16.92 -22.64
N THR A 417 -4.29 -16.66 -23.75
CA THR A 417 -5.74 -16.82 -23.84
C THR A 417 -6.06 -18.27 -23.48
N VAL A 418 -5.76 -18.65 -22.25
CA VAL A 418 -6.57 -19.51 -21.42
C VAL A 418 -7.32 -18.42 -20.66
N SER A 419 -8.49 -17.96 -21.09
CA SER A 419 -9.73 -18.67 -20.79
C SER A 419 -9.56 -19.71 -19.67
N LEU A 420 -8.92 -19.32 -18.57
CA LEU A 420 -9.26 -19.88 -17.28
C LEU A 420 -10.68 -19.35 -17.09
N PRO A 421 -11.68 -20.23 -17.04
CA PRO A 421 -13.03 -19.78 -16.78
C PRO A 421 -12.94 -19.05 -15.45
N ILE A 422 -13.22 -17.75 -15.49
CA ILE A 422 -13.80 -17.08 -14.34
C ILE A 422 -15.08 -17.89 -14.10
N ARG A 423 -15.01 -18.77 -13.10
CA ARG A 423 -16.07 -19.63 -12.60
C ARG A 423 -15.89 -19.76 -11.11
#